data_AF-A0A7J9GW94-F1
#
_entry.id   AF-A0A7J9GW94-F1
#
_cell.length_a   1.000
_cell.length_b   1.000
_cell.length_c   1.000
_cell.angle_alpha   90.00
_cell.angle_beta   90.00
_cell.angle_gamma   90.00
#
_symmetry.space_group_name_H-M   'P 1'
#
loop_
_entity.id
_entity.type
_entity.pdbx_description
1 polymer ?
#
loop_
_entity_poly.entity_id
_entity_poly.type
_entity_poly.pdbx_seq_one_letter_code
_entity_poly.pdbx_strand_id
1 'polypeptide(L)'
;MKQIWLQDAIEECRKLCGGHGYLSSSGLPELFAVYVPACTYEGDNVVLLLQVARFLMKTVSQLGSGKKSVGTIAYMGRSEHLLQCRCEVERAEDWLKPNVILEAFEARAARMSVTCAKNLNNFPNQEEGFAQLATDLAEAAVAHVQLIIVSKFIEKLQQDIPGKGVKRQLEILFNVYALSLLHKHLGDFVASGCITPKQGALANEQLRLLYSQVRPNAIALVDAFNYTDHYLGSVLGRYDGNVYPKLYEEAWKDPLNETVVPDGYHEYIRPILKQHIRVARL
;
A
#
# COMPACT_ATOMS: atom_id res chain seq x y z
N MET A 1 -3.37 -6.63 10.42
CA MET A 1 -2.86 -7.02 9.09
C MET A 1 -3.38 -6.01 8.07
N LYS A 2 -2.74 -4.84 7.94
CA LYS A 2 -3.20 -3.82 6.98
C LYS A 2 -2.48 -4.05 5.67
N GLN A 3 -3.11 -4.75 4.75
CA GLN A 3 -2.86 -4.64 3.32
C GLN A 3 -2.84 -3.14 2.98
N ILE A 4 -1.79 -2.58 2.35
CA ILE A 4 -1.88 -1.16 1.91
C ILE A 4 -2.58 -1.22 0.56
N TRP A 5 -3.88 -1.06 0.60
CA TRP A 5 -4.62 -0.67 -0.58
C TRP A 5 -4.54 0.85 -0.73
N LEU A 6 -4.91 1.39 -1.89
CA LEU A 6 -4.72 2.82 -2.16
C LEU A 6 -5.52 3.72 -1.18
N GLN A 7 -6.68 3.28 -0.68
CA GLN A 7 -7.43 4.00 0.34
C GLN A 7 -6.67 4.12 1.67
N ASP A 8 -5.89 3.11 2.06
CA ASP A 8 -5.05 3.17 3.26
C ASP A 8 -3.95 4.21 3.10
N ALA A 9 -3.40 4.36 1.89
CA ALA A 9 -2.39 5.38 1.59
C ALA A 9 -2.97 6.80 1.65
N ILE A 10 -4.18 7.03 1.12
CA ILE A 10 -4.87 8.33 1.21
C ILE A 10 -5.10 8.70 2.68
N GLU A 11 -5.62 7.76 3.46
CA GLU A 11 -5.90 7.96 4.88
C GLU A 11 -4.61 8.10 5.72
N GLU A 12 -3.50 7.48 5.31
CA GLU A 12 -2.19 7.70 5.93
C GLU A 12 -1.64 9.10 5.59
N CYS A 13 -1.77 9.56 4.34
CA CYS A 13 -1.43 10.94 3.96
C CYS A 13 -2.21 11.96 4.81
N ARG A 14 -3.51 11.71 5.06
CA ARG A 14 -4.32 12.55 5.95
C ARG A 14 -3.75 12.62 7.36
N LYS A 15 -3.33 11.48 7.93
CA LYS A 15 -2.69 11.43 9.25
C LYS A 15 -1.32 12.12 9.28
N LEU A 16 -0.53 11.99 8.21
CA LEU A 16 0.78 12.65 8.07
C LEU A 16 0.68 14.18 8.06
N CYS A 17 -0.47 14.74 7.68
CA CYS A 17 -0.77 16.18 7.77
C CYS A 17 -1.24 16.63 9.17
N GLY A 18 -1.27 15.74 10.17
CA GLY A 18 -1.66 16.06 11.54
C GLY A 18 -3.09 16.62 11.65
N GLY A 19 -3.29 17.55 12.57
CA GLY A 19 -4.61 18.16 12.81
C GLY A 19 -5.18 18.90 11.60
N HIS A 20 -4.33 19.55 10.80
CA HIS A 20 -4.79 20.27 9.61
C HIS A 20 -5.29 19.33 8.49
N GLY A 21 -4.83 18.08 8.46
CA GLY A 21 -5.35 17.05 7.56
C GLY A 21 -6.81 16.65 7.85
N TYR A 22 -7.38 17.05 8.99
CA TYR A 22 -8.79 16.83 9.30
C TYR A 22 -9.72 17.84 8.62
N LEU A 23 -9.22 19.03 8.27
CA LEU A 23 -10.02 20.08 7.63
C LEU A 23 -10.42 19.64 6.21
N SER A 24 -11.66 19.91 5.81
CA SER A 24 -12.13 19.63 4.44
C SER A 24 -11.28 20.35 3.39
N SER A 25 -10.79 21.56 3.69
CA SER A 25 -9.89 22.34 2.81
C SER A 25 -8.51 21.70 2.58
N SER A 26 -8.15 20.64 3.32
CA SER A 26 -6.96 19.84 3.01
C SER A 26 -7.15 18.93 1.79
N GLY A 27 -8.38 18.71 1.33
CA GLY A 27 -8.74 17.82 0.20
C GLY A 27 -8.67 16.32 0.50
N LEU A 28 -7.93 15.92 1.54
CA LEU A 28 -7.70 14.51 1.87
C LEU A 28 -8.96 13.77 2.39
N PRO A 29 -9.84 14.38 3.23
CA PRO A 29 -11.08 13.73 3.65
C PRO A 29 -12.01 13.39 2.47
N GLU A 30 -12.19 14.33 1.54
CA GLU A 30 -13.03 14.13 0.37
C GLU A 30 -12.41 13.11 -0.59
N LEU A 31 -11.09 13.20 -0.84
CA LEU A 31 -10.38 12.22 -1.66
C LEU A 31 -10.57 10.79 -1.12
N PHE A 32 -10.49 10.59 0.20
CA PHE A 32 -10.75 9.29 0.81
C PHE A 32 -12.20 8.83 0.58
N ALA A 33 -13.18 9.71 0.85
CA ALA A 33 -14.59 9.39 0.72
C ALA A 33 -14.99 9.03 -0.72
N VAL A 34 -14.43 9.73 -1.71
CA VAL A 34 -14.67 9.45 -3.13
C VAL A 34 -13.96 8.17 -3.60
N TYR A 35 -12.80 7.85 -3.02
CA TYR A 35 -12.01 6.70 -3.46
C TYR A 35 -12.43 5.37 -2.81
N VAL A 36 -12.86 5.37 -1.55
CA VAL A 36 -13.16 4.12 -0.82
C VAL A 36 -14.18 3.18 -1.51
N PRO A 37 -15.18 3.65 -2.27
CA PRO A 37 -16.07 2.76 -3.01
C PRO A 37 -15.36 1.86 -4.04
N ALA A 38 -14.16 2.25 -4.50
CA ALA A 38 -13.34 1.47 -5.44
C ALA A 38 -12.88 0.12 -4.90
N CYS A 39 -13.03 -0.11 -3.59
CA CYS A 39 -12.75 -1.40 -2.98
C CYS A 39 -13.93 -2.38 -3.04
N THR A 40 -15.10 -1.92 -3.51
CA THR A 40 -16.36 -2.68 -3.51
C THR A 40 -17.00 -2.73 -4.90
N TYR A 41 -17.01 -1.63 -5.65
CA TYR A 41 -17.53 -1.66 -7.02
C TYR A 41 -16.64 -2.54 -7.90
N GLU A 42 -17.19 -3.11 -8.98
CA GLU A 42 -16.49 -4.06 -9.87
C GLU A 42 -15.99 -5.36 -9.20
N GLY A 43 -16.39 -5.60 -7.95
CA GLY A 43 -16.08 -6.80 -7.18
C GLY A 43 -15.35 -6.45 -5.89
N ASP A 44 -15.83 -7.03 -4.78
CA ASP A 44 -15.17 -6.90 -3.49
C ASP A 44 -13.70 -7.36 -3.56
N ASN A 45 -12.79 -6.54 -3.04
CA ASN A 45 -11.35 -6.79 -3.09
C ASN A 45 -10.95 -8.17 -2.53
N VAL A 46 -11.59 -8.63 -1.45
CA VAL A 46 -11.28 -9.94 -0.85
C VAL A 46 -11.79 -11.07 -1.76
N VAL A 47 -13.00 -10.93 -2.31
CA VAL A 47 -13.54 -11.88 -3.28
C VAL A 47 -12.62 -12.00 -4.51
N LEU A 48 -12.13 -10.88 -5.03
CA LEU A 48 -11.17 -10.88 -6.15
C LEU A 48 -9.85 -11.55 -5.78
N LEU A 49 -9.31 -11.31 -4.59
CA LEU A 49 -8.12 -12.01 -4.10
C LEU A 49 -8.34 -13.52 -3.98
N LEU A 50 -9.52 -13.96 -3.52
CA LEU A 50 -9.85 -15.38 -3.45
C LEU A 50 -9.96 -16.04 -4.83
N GLN A 51 -10.38 -15.30 -5.87
CA GLN A 51 -10.33 -15.80 -7.25
C GLN A 51 -8.88 -16.01 -7.72
N VAL A 52 -7.97 -15.07 -7.41
CA VAL A 52 -6.53 -15.24 -7.66
C VAL A 52 -5.99 -16.44 -6.89
N ALA A 53 -6.40 -16.63 -5.63
CA ALA A 53 -6.00 -17.78 -4.84
C ALA A 53 -6.44 -19.12 -5.47
N ARG A 54 -7.69 -19.22 -5.96
CA ARG A 54 -8.16 -20.41 -6.70
C ARG A 54 -7.31 -20.68 -7.94
N PHE A 55 -6.98 -19.63 -8.71
CA PHE A 55 -6.09 -19.74 -9.85
C PHE A 55 -4.69 -20.24 -9.46
N LEU A 56 -4.13 -19.76 -8.35
CA LEU A 56 -2.85 -20.22 -7.83
C LEU A 56 -2.90 -21.69 -7.37
N MET A 57 -3.95 -22.11 -6.65
CA MET A 57 -4.10 -23.52 -6.23
C MET A 57 -4.16 -24.46 -7.44
N LYS A 58 -4.92 -24.08 -8.49
CA LYS A 58 -4.97 -24.82 -9.76
C LYS A 58 -3.62 -24.86 -10.49
N THR A 59 -2.82 -23.81 -10.35
CA THR A 59 -1.47 -23.75 -10.92
C THR A 59 -0.52 -24.68 -10.16
N VAL A 60 -0.58 -24.66 -8.82
CA VAL A 60 0.24 -25.53 -7.96
C VAL A 60 -0.09 -27.00 -8.18
N SER A 61 -1.36 -27.37 -8.37
CA SER A 61 -1.75 -28.77 -8.64
C SER A 61 -1.24 -29.31 -9.99
N GLN A 62 -0.80 -28.42 -10.88
CA GLN A 62 -0.21 -28.77 -12.17
C GLN A 62 1.32 -28.82 -12.16
N LEU A 63 1.97 -28.48 -11.03
CA LEU A 63 3.42 -28.62 -10.91
C LEU A 63 3.82 -30.09 -11.09
N GLY A 64 4.84 -30.34 -11.92
CA GLY A 64 5.29 -31.69 -12.26
C GLY A 64 4.44 -32.41 -13.33
N SER A 65 3.32 -31.84 -13.79
CA SER A 65 2.49 -32.45 -14.85
C SER A 65 3.04 -32.30 -16.29
N GLY A 66 4.23 -31.70 -16.44
CA GLY A 66 4.84 -31.38 -17.74
C GLY A 66 4.25 -30.15 -18.44
N LYS A 67 3.14 -29.57 -17.93
CA LYS A 67 2.60 -28.29 -18.43
C LYS A 67 3.51 -27.14 -18.03
N LYS A 68 3.99 -26.39 -19.01
CA LYS A 68 4.87 -25.24 -18.80
C LYS A 68 4.06 -24.04 -18.29
N SER A 69 4.41 -23.52 -17.11
CA SER A 69 3.87 -22.25 -16.61
C SER A 69 4.42 -21.08 -17.44
N VAL A 70 3.54 -20.13 -17.81
CA VAL A 70 3.87 -18.97 -18.66
C VAL A 70 3.35 -17.68 -18.04
N GLY A 71 3.80 -16.52 -18.55
CA GLY A 71 3.35 -15.22 -18.07
C GLY A 71 3.72 -14.98 -16.61
N THR A 72 2.78 -14.42 -15.83
CA THR A 72 3.00 -14.04 -14.42
C THR A 72 3.26 -15.23 -13.49
N ILE A 73 2.92 -16.46 -13.91
CA ILE A 73 3.17 -17.69 -13.14
C ILE A 73 4.41 -18.46 -13.62
N ALA A 74 5.20 -17.93 -14.56
CA ALA A 74 6.38 -18.63 -15.08
C ALA A 74 7.37 -19.03 -13.98
N TYR A 75 7.47 -18.23 -12.91
CA TYR A 75 8.32 -18.52 -11.74
C TYR A 75 7.94 -19.83 -11.04
N MET A 76 6.67 -20.25 -11.08
CA MET A 76 6.21 -21.51 -10.49
C MET A 76 6.87 -22.75 -11.15
N GLY A 77 7.31 -22.63 -12.40
CA GLY A 77 8.08 -23.68 -13.08
C GLY A 77 9.46 -23.92 -12.46
N ARG A 78 9.98 -22.96 -11.68
CA ARG A 78 11.24 -23.06 -10.92
C ARG A 78 10.98 -23.33 -9.42
N SER A 79 9.78 -23.78 -9.06
CA SER A 79 9.39 -23.98 -7.65
C SER A 79 10.34 -24.90 -6.87
N GLU A 80 10.88 -25.95 -7.47
CA GLU A 80 11.85 -26.83 -6.79
C GLU A 80 13.07 -26.06 -6.27
N HIS A 81 13.65 -25.21 -7.12
CA HIS A 81 14.75 -24.32 -6.75
C HIS A 81 14.30 -23.26 -5.73
N LEU A 82 13.18 -22.56 -5.99
CA LEU A 82 12.69 -21.48 -5.15
C LEU A 82 12.32 -21.95 -3.72
N LEU A 83 11.89 -23.20 -3.56
CA LEU A 83 11.61 -23.80 -2.26
C LEU A 83 12.88 -24.25 -1.52
N GLN A 84 14.06 -24.11 -2.11
CA GLN A 84 15.35 -24.48 -1.50
C GLN A 84 16.40 -23.36 -1.59
N CYS A 85 16.07 -22.24 -2.24
CA CYS A 85 17.00 -21.15 -2.45
C CYS A 85 17.53 -20.60 -1.13
N ARG A 86 18.71 -20.01 -1.19
CA ARG A 86 19.30 -19.24 -0.11
C ARG A 86 19.75 -17.91 -0.69
N CYS A 87 19.28 -16.84 -0.08
CA CYS A 87 19.68 -15.50 -0.45
C CYS A 87 21.18 -15.32 -0.22
N GLU A 88 21.89 -14.77 -1.21
CA GLU A 88 23.33 -14.53 -1.17
C GLU A 88 23.70 -13.15 -0.59
N VAL A 89 22.74 -12.44 0.00
CA VAL A 89 22.98 -11.10 0.58
C VAL A 89 23.93 -11.20 1.77
N GLU A 90 25.03 -10.45 1.71
CA GLU A 90 25.98 -10.30 2.81
C GLU A 90 26.07 -8.85 3.32
N ARG A 91 25.76 -7.88 2.45
CA ARG A 91 25.80 -6.44 2.72
C ARG A 91 24.47 -5.77 2.35
N ALA A 92 24.19 -4.62 2.96
CA ALA A 92 22.97 -3.85 2.69
C ALA A 92 22.80 -3.53 1.19
N GLU A 93 23.88 -3.15 0.51
CA GLU A 93 23.90 -2.80 -0.92
C GLU A 93 23.55 -3.97 -1.85
N ASP A 94 23.72 -5.23 -1.42
CA ASP A 94 23.36 -6.39 -2.24
C ASP A 94 21.86 -6.44 -2.54
N TRP A 95 21.04 -5.84 -1.68
CA TRP A 95 19.60 -5.71 -1.92
C TRP A 95 19.26 -4.82 -3.11
N LEU A 96 20.18 -3.98 -3.60
CA LEU A 96 19.93 -3.14 -4.77
C LEU A 96 19.99 -3.94 -6.09
N LYS A 97 20.41 -5.20 -6.05
CA LYS A 97 20.49 -6.10 -7.20
C LYS A 97 19.07 -6.59 -7.56
N PRO A 98 18.52 -6.27 -8.75
CA PRO A 98 17.13 -6.60 -9.09
C PRO A 98 16.84 -8.11 -9.08
N ASN A 99 17.81 -8.94 -9.45
CA ASN A 99 17.67 -10.40 -9.44
C ASN A 99 17.52 -10.96 -8.01
N VAL A 100 18.22 -10.38 -7.03
CA VAL A 100 18.12 -10.78 -5.62
C VAL A 100 16.73 -10.45 -5.08
N ILE A 101 16.23 -9.24 -5.36
CA ILE A 101 14.85 -8.85 -4.99
C ILE A 101 13.84 -9.78 -5.66
N LEU A 102 13.98 -10.02 -6.97
CA LEU A 102 13.02 -10.84 -7.71
C LEU A 102 12.95 -12.26 -7.14
N GLU A 103 14.09 -12.92 -6.94
CA GLU A 103 14.15 -14.28 -6.41
C GLU A 103 13.55 -14.37 -5.00
N ALA A 104 13.80 -13.37 -4.14
CA ALA A 104 13.20 -13.30 -2.82
C ALA A 104 11.66 -13.25 -2.86
N PHE A 105 11.09 -12.45 -3.77
CA PHE A 105 9.64 -12.34 -3.93
C PHE A 105 9.03 -13.58 -4.60
N GLU A 106 9.73 -14.18 -5.58
CA GLU A 106 9.35 -15.44 -6.21
C GLU A 106 9.32 -16.58 -5.18
N ALA A 107 10.35 -16.70 -4.34
CA ALA A 107 10.44 -17.70 -3.29
C ALA A 107 9.35 -17.54 -2.24
N ARG A 108 9.06 -16.31 -1.80
CA ARG A 108 7.94 -16.01 -0.90
C ARG A 108 6.61 -16.45 -1.49
N ALA A 109 6.27 -15.98 -2.70
CA ALA A 109 4.98 -16.28 -3.33
C ALA A 109 4.82 -17.78 -3.63
N ALA A 110 5.89 -18.44 -4.09
CA ALA A 110 5.91 -19.88 -4.34
C ALA A 110 5.71 -20.67 -3.04
N ARG A 111 6.43 -20.35 -1.96
CA ARG A 111 6.27 -21.03 -0.68
C ARG A 111 4.85 -20.90 -0.16
N MET A 112 4.32 -19.68 -0.09
CA MET A 112 2.97 -19.44 0.45
C MET A 112 1.91 -20.22 -0.34
N SER A 113 1.99 -20.17 -1.67
CA SER A 113 1.07 -20.90 -2.55
C SER A 113 1.17 -22.42 -2.37
N VAL A 114 2.38 -22.97 -2.29
CA VAL A 114 2.60 -24.42 -2.10
C VAL A 114 2.15 -24.88 -0.71
N THR A 115 2.39 -24.08 0.34
CA THR A 115 1.92 -24.39 1.69
C THR A 115 0.39 -24.40 1.75
N CYS A 116 -0.28 -23.40 1.17
CA CYS A 116 -1.75 -23.37 1.10
C CYS A 116 -2.30 -24.62 0.38
N ALA A 117 -1.71 -24.97 -0.78
CA ALA A 117 -2.15 -26.15 -1.53
C ALA A 117 -1.95 -27.46 -0.75
N LYS A 118 -0.83 -27.59 -0.02
CA LYS A 118 -0.59 -28.75 0.86
C LYS A 118 -1.61 -28.83 1.99
N ASN A 119 -1.90 -27.71 2.65
CA ASN A 119 -2.87 -27.65 3.73
C ASN A 119 -4.28 -27.96 3.21
N LEU A 120 -4.63 -27.49 2.02
CA LEU A 120 -5.90 -27.75 1.37
C LEU A 120 -6.10 -29.25 1.08
N ASN A 121 -5.04 -29.97 0.70
CA ASN A 121 -5.09 -31.41 0.49
C ASN A 121 -5.33 -32.23 1.77
N ASN A 122 -5.21 -31.63 2.96
CA ASN A 122 -5.53 -32.30 4.22
C ASN A 122 -7.05 -32.32 4.50
N PHE A 123 -7.85 -31.57 3.74
CA PHE A 123 -9.29 -31.54 3.89
C PHE A 123 -9.98 -32.55 2.96
N PRO A 124 -10.93 -33.35 3.49
CA PRO A 124 -11.70 -34.28 2.66
C PRO A 124 -12.60 -33.55 1.65
N ASN A 125 -13.16 -32.41 2.06
CA ASN A 125 -13.90 -31.51 1.19
C ASN A 125 -13.04 -30.29 0.86
N GLN A 126 -12.67 -30.16 -0.41
CA GLN A 126 -11.79 -29.08 -0.89
C GLN A 126 -12.44 -27.69 -0.78
N GLU A 127 -13.76 -27.56 -0.96
CA GLU A 127 -14.42 -26.26 -0.82
C GLU A 127 -14.52 -25.82 0.64
N GLU A 128 -14.74 -26.77 1.55
CA GLU A 128 -14.71 -26.50 2.99
C GLU A 128 -13.31 -26.08 3.43
N GLY A 129 -12.27 -26.80 2.99
CA GLY A 129 -10.88 -26.43 3.24
C GLY A 129 -10.54 -25.05 2.67
N PHE A 130 -11.05 -24.71 1.48
CA PHE A 130 -10.82 -23.41 0.86
C PHE A 130 -11.45 -22.28 1.69
N ALA A 131 -12.66 -22.50 2.22
CA ALA A 131 -13.32 -21.55 3.11
C ALA A 131 -12.58 -21.40 4.44
N GLN A 132 -12.10 -22.50 5.04
CA GLN A 132 -11.36 -22.46 6.31
C GLN A 132 -9.98 -21.80 6.17
N LEU A 133 -9.32 -21.96 5.02
CA LEU A 133 -8.00 -21.38 4.73
C LEU A 133 -8.09 -20.05 3.96
N ALA A 134 -9.27 -19.42 3.88
CA ALA A 134 -9.49 -18.25 3.03
C ALA A 134 -8.54 -17.09 3.33
N THR A 135 -8.18 -16.89 4.60
CA THR A 135 -7.20 -15.87 5.02
C THR A 135 -5.81 -16.16 4.45
N ASP A 136 -5.28 -17.36 4.66
CA ASP A 136 -3.96 -17.78 4.15
C ASP A 136 -3.91 -17.73 2.62
N LEU A 137 -5.00 -18.14 1.98
CA LEU A 137 -5.18 -18.10 0.53
C LEU A 137 -5.16 -16.66 -0.01
N ALA A 138 -5.84 -15.74 0.67
CA ALA A 138 -5.81 -14.33 0.32
C ALA A 138 -4.40 -13.74 0.49
N GLU A 139 -3.67 -14.09 1.56
CA GLU A 139 -2.28 -13.65 1.75
C GLU A 139 -1.34 -14.20 0.67
N ALA A 140 -1.50 -15.46 0.25
CA ALA A 140 -0.74 -16.04 -0.85
C ALA A 140 -1.02 -15.33 -2.18
N ALA A 141 -2.30 -15.01 -2.45
CA ALA A 141 -2.69 -14.22 -3.62
C ALA A 141 -2.06 -12.81 -3.60
N VAL A 142 -2.04 -12.17 -2.44
CA VAL A 142 -1.38 -10.88 -2.23
C VAL A 142 0.11 -10.95 -2.53
N ALA A 143 0.82 -11.96 -2.01
CA ALA A 143 2.25 -12.12 -2.26
C ALA A 143 2.53 -12.28 -3.76
N HIS A 144 1.66 -13.01 -4.48
CA HIS A 144 1.75 -13.14 -5.93
C HIS A 144 1.51 -11.81 -6.67
N VAL A 145 0.49 -11.04 -6.29
CA VAL A 145 0.22 -9.73 -6.89
C VAL A 145 1.37 -8.75 -6.64
N GLN A 146 1.93 -8.73 -5.43
CA GLN A 146 3.09 -7.90 -5.11
C GLN A 146 4.32 -8.28 -5.96
N LEU A 147 4.57 -9.58 -6.17
CA LEU A 147 5.61 -10.07 -7.08
C LEU A 147 5.38 -9.59 -8.52
N ILE A 148 4.13 -9.56 -9.01
CA ILE A 148 3.83 -9.01 -10.34
C ILE A 148 4.24 -7.54 -10.40
N ILE A 149 3.89 -6.73 -9.40
CA ILE A 149 4.24 -5.30 -9.38
C ILE A 149 5.76 -5.12 -9.36
N VAL A 150 6.47 -5.88 -8.51
CA VAL A 150 7.94 -5.88 -8.44
C VAL A 150 8.56 -6.24 -9.79
N SER A 151 8.14 -7.34 -10.42
CA SER A 151 8.67 -7.76 -11.72
C SER A 151 8.41 -6.74 -12.83
N LYS A 152 7.21 -6.13 -12.86
CA LYS A 152 6.87 -5.09 -13.85
C LYS A 152 7.65 -3.81 -13.67
N PHE A 153 7.96 -3.43 -12.43
CA PHE A 153 8.83 -2.29 -12.18
C PHE A 153 10.27 -2.58 -12.65
N ILE A 154 10.80 -3.78 -12.38
CA ILE A 154 12.10 -4.22 -12.93
C ILE A 154 12.11 -4.16 -14.46
N GLU A 155 11.09 -4.72 -15.12
CA GLU A 155 10.93 -4.67 -16.59
C GLU A 155 10.92 -3.21 -17.09
N LYS A 156 10.22 -2.30 -16.39
CA LYS A 156 10.20 -0.89 -16.77
C LYS A 156 11.57 -0.24 -16.66
N LEU A 157 12.34 -0.55 -15.61
CA LEU A 157 13.69 -0.03 -15.40
C LEU A 157 14.71 -0.57 -16.40
N GLN A 158 14.45 -1.71 -17.05
CA GLN A 158 15.31 -2.22 -18.12
C GLN A 158 15.17 -1.44 -19.43
N GLN A 159 14.09 -0.67 -19.60
CA GLN A 159 13.88 0.18 -20.78
C GLN A 159 14.83 1.38 -20.78
N ASP A 160 14.93 2.01 -21.96
CA ASP A 160 15.53 3.33 -22.08
C ASP A 160 14.58 4.39 -21.51
N ILE A 161 15.06 5.15 -20.52
CA ILE A 161 14.30 6.18 -19.82
C ILE A 161 15.08 7.48 -19.96
N PRO A 162 14.62 8.42 -20.80
CA PRO A 162 15.35 9.64 -21.05
C PRO A 162 15.31 10.58 -19.84
N GLY A 163 16.28 11.50 -19.78
CA GLY A 163 16.38 12.51 -18.73
C GLY A 163 17.48 12.21 -17.72
N LYS A 164 18.33 13.20 -17.46
CA LYS A 164 19.47 13.07 -16.55
C LYS A 164 18.98 12.76 -15.13
N GLY A 165 19.36 11.58 -14.62
CA GLY A 165 19.04 11.16 -13.25
C GLY A 165 17.62 10.61 -13.05
N VAL A 166 16.74 10.65 -14.06
CA VAL A 166 15.35 10.15 -13.95
C VAL A 166 15.34 8.66 -13.64
N LYS A 167 16.05 7.87 -14.46
CA LYS A 167 16.18 6.41 -14.25
C LYS A 167 16.70 6.08 -12.85
N ARG A 168 17.72 6.81 -12.38
CA ARG A 168 18.28 6.64 -11.03
C ARG A 168 17.24 6.89 -9.93
N GLN A 169 16.42 7.95 -10.05
CA GLN A 169 15.36 8.19 -9.07
C GLN A 169 14.29 7.10 -9.09
N LEU A 170 13.94 6.59 -10.28
CA LEU A 170 13.00 5.46 -10.40
C LEU A 170 13.58 4.17 -9.82
N GLU A 171 14.88 3.91 -9.98
CA GLU A 171 15.57 2.79 -9.33
C GLU A 171 15.54 2.92 -7.80
N ILE A 172 15.75 4.11 -7.26
CA ILE A 172 15.64 4.36 -5.81
C ILE A 172 14.21 4.09 -5.34
N LEU A 173 13.19 4.62 -6.04
CA LEU A 173 11.78 4.38 -5.70
C LEU A 173 11.38 2.90 -5.78
N PHE A 174 11.87 2.18 -6.78
CA PHE A 174 11.69 0.73 -6.89
C PHE A 174 12.27 0.01 -5.67
N ASN A 175 13.50 0.32 -5.29
CA ASN A 175 14.14 -0.31 -4.13
C ASN A 175 13.43 0.06 -2.82
N VAL A 176 12.95 1.30 -2.66
CA VAL A 176 12.11 1.70 -1.52
C VAL A 176 10.83 0.87 -1.47
N TYR A 177 10.14 0.73 -2.60
CA TYR A 177 8.92 -0.07 -2.69
C TYR A 177 9.17 -1.55 -2.35
N ALA A 178 10.15 -2.18 -2.98
CA ALA A 178 10.45 -3.59 -2.74
C ALA A 178 10.91 -3.86 -1.30
N LEU A 179 11.83 -3.05 -0.77
CA LEU A 179 12.35 -3.27 0.59
C LEU A 179 11.36 -2.88 1.69
N SER A 180 10.46 -1.92 1.45
CA SER A 180 9.37 -1.62 2.39
C SER A 180 8.36 -2.77 2.46
N LEU A 181 8.04 -3.41 1.33
CA LEU A 181 7.23 -4.63 1.32
C LEU A 181 7.93 -5.80 2.01
N LEU A 182 9.24 -5.97 1.78
CA LEU A 182 10.04 -6.98 2.46
C LEU A 182 10.01 -6.78 3.98
N HIS A 183 10.24 -5.54 4.44
CA HIS A 183 10.20 -5.22 5.86
C HIS A 183 8.82 -5.46 6.47
N LYS A 184 7.76 -5.02 5.79
CA LYS A 184 6.38 -5.17 6.25
C LYS A 184 5.93 -6.63 6.37
N HIS A 185 6.38 -7.47 5.43
CA HIS A 185 6.02 -8.88 5.35
C HIS A 185 7.18 -9.80 5.72
N LEU A 186 8.10 -9.34 6.59
CA LEU A 186 9.35 -10.05 6.90
C LEU A 186 9.11 -11.49 7.37
N GLY A 187 8.02 -11.74 8.08
CA GLY A 187 7.62 -13.09 8.51
C GLY A 187 7.53 -14.07 7.34
N ASP A 188 6.86 -13.69 6.25
CA ASP A 188 6.67 -14.53 5.06
C ASP A 188 8.00 -14.81 4.36
N PHE A 189 8.85 -13.78 4.24
CA PHE A 189 10.17 -13.90 3.61
C PHE A 189 11.10 -14.82 4.41
N VAL A 190 11.08 -14.74 5.75
CA VAL A 190 11.84 -15.65 6.61
C VAL A 190 11.25 -17.06 6.59
N ALA A 191 9.92 -17.19 6.64
CA ALA A 191 9.21 -18.47 6.56
C ALA A 191 9.40 -19.17 5.21
N SER A 192 9.79 -18.45 4.15
CA SER A 192 10.18 -19.05 2.87
C SER A 192 11.40 -19.98 3.00
N GLY A 193 12.25 -19.75 4.00
CA GLY A 193 13.55 -20.41 4.18
C GLY A 193 14.67 -19.81 3.34
N CYS A 194 14.36 -18.90 2.41
CA CYS A 194 15.34 -18.30 1.51
C CYS A 194 16.07 -17.10 2.12
N ILE A 195 15.41 -16.34 3.01
CA ILE A 195 15.99 -15.17 3.67
C ILE A 195 16.16 -15.43 5.17
N THR A 196 17.31 -15.04 5.70
CA THR A 196 17.57 -15.07 7.15
C THR A 196 17.16 -13.76 7.84
N PRO A 197 16.91 -13.76 9.16
CA PRO A 197 16.65 -12.53 9.91
C PRO A 197 17.77 -11.48 9.77
N LYS A 198 19.03 -11.92 9.68
CA LYS A 198 20.19 -11.03 9.44
C LYS A 198 20.06 -10.29 8.10
N GLN A 199 19.69 -11.00 7.04
CA GLN A 199 19.48 -10.42 5.71
C GLN A 199 18.26 -9.49 5.68
N GLY A 200 17.20 -9.81 6.43
CA GLY A 200 16.08 -8.89 6.66
C GLY A 200 16.49 -7.60 7.38
N ALA A 201 17.41 -7.68 8.34
CA ALA A 201 17.96 -6.50 9.00
C ALA A 201 18.79 -5.63 8.04
N LEU A 202 19.59 -6.26 7.17
CA LEU A 202 20.34 -5.57 6.10
C LEU A 202 19.38 -4.88 5.10
N ALA A 203 18.24 -5.48 4.78
CA ALA A 203 17.21 -4.85 3.94
C ALA A 203 16.68 -3.55 4.57
N ASN A 204 16.44 -3.57 5.89
CA ASN A 204 15.97 -2.41 6.62
C ASN A 204 17.06 -1.32 6.72
N GLU A 205 18.33 -1.70 6.85
CA GLU A 205 19.46 -0.77 6.75
C GLU A 205 19.51 -0.08 5.38
N GLN A 206 19.43 -0.86 4.30
CA GLN A 206 19.41 -0.32 2.94
C GLN A 206 18.21 0.59 2.70
N LEU A 207 17.03 0.22 3.20
CA LEU A 207 15.81 1.03 3.10
C LEU A 207 15.98 2.42 3.75
N ARG A 208 16.63 2.50 4.91
CA ARG A 208 16.93 3.80 5.56
C ARG A 208 17.85 4.68 4.71
N LEU A 209 18.88 4.09 4.11
CA LEU A 209 19.80 4.81 3.21
C LEU A 209 19.07 5.35 1.98
N LEU A 210 18.11 4.58 1.44
CA LEU A 210 17.31 5.00 0.29
C LEU A 210 16.36 6.15 0.65
N TYR A 211 15.73 6.15 1.83
CA TYR A 211 14.93 7.29 2.28
C TYR A 211 15.72 8.60 2.30
N SER A 212 16.97 8.57 2.78
CA SER A 212 17.85 9.74 2.74
C SER A 212 18.16 10.21 1.31
N GLN A 213 18.20 9.30 0.33
CA GLN A 213 18.41 9.64 -1.08
C GLN A 213 17.15 10.18 -1.77
N VAL A 214 15.96 9.70 -1.40
CA VAL A 214 14.67 10.22 -1.90
C VAL A 214 14.39 11.62 -1.36
N ARG A 215 14.71 11.87 -0.07
CA ARG A 215 14.36 13.11 0.64
C ARG A 215 14.66 14.42 -0.11
N PRO A 216 15.85 14.65 -0.70
CA PRO A 216 16.12 15.89 -1.43
C PRO A 216 15.31 16.01 -2.74
N ASN A 217 14.80 14.90 -3.28
CA ASN A 217 14.04 14.86 -4.53
C ASN A 217 12.52 14.74 -4.31
N ALA A 218 12.05 14.63 -3.06
CA ALA A 218 10.66 14.31 -2.74
C ALA A 218 9.64 15.27 -3.38
N ILE A 219 9.92 16.58 -3.36
CA ILE A 219 9.05 17.59 -3.98
C ILE A 219 9.04 17.45 -5.51
N ALA A 220 10.21 17.40 -6.15
CA ALA A 220 10.30 17.23 -7.60
C ALA A 220 9.63 15.94 -8.11
N LEU A 221 9.65 14.87 -7.31
CA LEU A 221 9.00 13.60 -7.64
C LEU A 221 7.47 13.72 -7.64
N VAL A 222 6.88 14.53 -6.76
CA VAL A 222 5.42 14.77 -6.76
C VAL A 222 5.01 15.87 -7.72
N ASP A 223 5.88 16.86 -7.98
CA ASP A 223 5.69 17.86 -9.04
C ASP A 223 5.62 17.22 -10.42
N ALA A 224 6.31 16.08 -10.62
CA ALA A 224 6.25 15.31 -11.85
C ALA A 224 4.84 14.77 -12.18
N PHE A 225 3.91 14.72 -11.21
CA PHE A 225 2.50 14.41 -11.47
C PHE A 225 1.79 15.52 -12.23
N ASN A 226 2.33 16.75 -12.19
CA ASN A 226 1.84 17.91 -12.91
C ASN A 226 0.36 18.22 -12.62
N TYR A 227 -0.06 18.01 -11.37
CA TYR A 227 -1.40 18.39 -10.92
C TYR A 227 -1.46 19.89 -10.63
N THR A 228 -2.55 20.54 -11.04
CA THR A 228 -2.82 21.94 -10.72
C THR A 228 -3.42 22.06 -9.33
N ASP A 229 -3.25 23.22 -8.68
CA ASP A 229 -3.92 23.52 -7.39
C ASP A 229 -5.43 23.28 -7.45
N HIS A 230 -6.06 23.59 -8.58
CA HIS A 230 -7.48 23.36 -8.81
C HIS A 230 -7.84 21.88 -8.78
N TYR A 231 -7.05 21.02 -9.46
CA TYR A 231 -7.30 19.58 -9.46
C TYR A 231 -6.97 18.94 -8.11
N LEU A 232 -5.90 19.39 -7.45
CA LEU A 232 -5.52 18.90 -6.13
C LEU A 232 -6.56 19.23 -5.06
N GLY A 233 -7.26 20.38 -5.18
CA GLY A 233 -8.29 20.77 -4.23
C GLY A 233 -7.79 20.86 -2.78
N SER A 234 -6.51 21.18 -2.59
CA SER A 234 -5.83 21.08 -1.29
C SER A 234 -5.09 22.36 -0.95
N VAL A 235 -5.45 22.97 0.18
CA VAL A 235 -4.69 24.09 0.75
C VAL A 235 -3.32 23.63 1.25
N LEU A 236 -3.20 22.41 1.77
CA LEU A 236 -1.95 21.87 2.30
C LEU A 236 -0.98 21.48 1.17
N GLY A 237 -1.51 21.03 0.04
CA GLY A 237 -0.75 20.59 -1.13
C GLY A 237 -0.52 21.65 -2.19
N ARG A 238 -0.69 22.94 -1.87
CA ARG A 238 -0.49 24.03 -2.85
C ARG A 238 0.91 24.03 -3.42
N TYR A 239 1.02 24.28 -4.72
CA TYR A 239 2.29 24.32 -5.44
C TYR A 239 3.28 25.34 -4.86
N ASP A 240 2.79 26.52 -4.43
CA ASP A 240 3.61 27.59 -3.87
C ASP A 240 4.01 27.39 -2.40
N GLY A 241 3.50 26.34 -1.74
CA GLY A 241 3.73 26.08 -0.32
C GLY A 241 3.16 27.14 0.62
N ASN A 242 2.31 28.06 0.15
CA ASN A 242 1.73 29.14 0.95
C ASN A 242 0.53 28.68 1.78
N VAL A 243 0.77 27.72 2.68
CA VAL A 243 -0.29 26.96 3.38
C VAL A 243 -1.04 27.80 4.40
N TYR A 244 -0.35 28.40 5.38
CA TYR A 244 -1.02 29.00 6.54
C TYR A 244 -1.92 30.21 6.22
N PRO A 245 -1.50 31.17 5.37
CA PRO A 245 -2.38 32.26 4.98
C PRO A 245 -3.63 31.76 4.24
N LYS A 246 -3.49 30.70 3.43
CA LYS A 246 -4.61 30.10 2.70
C LYS A 246 -5.53 29.28 3.59
N LEU A 247 -5.02 28.61 4.62
CA LEU A 247 -5.87 27.97 5.63
C LEU A 247 -6.75 29.00 6.34
N TYR A 248 -6.18 30.15 6.69
CA TYR A 248 -6.92 31.24 7.31
C TYR A 248 -7.98 31.82 6.36
N GLU A 249 -7.63 32.04 5.09
CA GLU A 249 -8.56 32.53 4.06
C GLU A 249 -9.73 31.55 3.84
N GLU A 250 -9.47 30.24 3.75
CA GLU A 250 -10.52 29.24 3.58
C GLU A 250 -11.46 29.16 4.80
N ALA A 251 -10.94 29.34 6.02
CA ALA A 251 -11.78 29.33 7.21
C ALA A 251 -12.85 30.44 7.18
N TRP A 252 -12.51 31.62 6.66
CA TRP A 252 -13.45 32.74 6.53
C TRP A 252 -14.54 32.53 5.49
N LYS A 253 -14.40 31.55 4.60
CA LYS A 253 -15.42 31.19 3.61
C LYS A 253 -16.50 30.28 4.18
N ASP A 254 -16.30 29.72 5.37
CA ASP A 254 -17.31 28.91 6.04
C ASP A 254 -18.55 29.76 6.37
N PRO A 255 -19.77 29.35 5.98
CA PRO A 255 -20.99 30.10 6.26
C PRO A 255 -21.22 30.39 7.75
N LEU A 256 -20.65 29.57 8.65
CA LEU A 256 -20.74 29.79 10.10
C LEU A 256 -20.03 31.06 10.54
N ASN A 257 -19.11 31.59 9.74
CA ASN A 257 -18.38 32.83 10.00
C ASN A 257 -19.04 34.06 9.36
N GLU A 258 -20.20 33.92 8.69
CA GLU A 258 -20.96 35.07 8.17
C GLU A 258 -21.46 35.99 9.29
N THR A 259 -21.75 35.44 10.47
CA THR A 259 -22.16 36.20 11.65
C THR A 259 -21.27 35.90 12.85
N VAL A 260 -20.94 36.95 13.62
CA VAL A 260 -20.17 36.79 14.88
C VAL A 260 -21.00 36.11 15.97
N VAL A 261 -22.31 36.38 15.98
CA VAL A 261 -23.26 35.70 16.86
C VAL A 261 -23.98 34.62 16.04
N PRO A 262 -23.88 33.34 16.42
CA PRO A 262 -24.48 32.27 15.65
C PRO A 262 -26.00 32.29 15.76
N ASP A 263 -26.67 31.83 14.71
CA ASP A 263 -28.10 31.58 14.74
C ASP A 263 -28.44 30.58 15.87
N GLY A 264 -29.58 30.79 16.52
CA GLY A 264 -29.99 30.03 17.72
C GLY A 264 -29.35 30.49 19.03
N TYR A 265 -28.44 31.48 19.04
CA TYR A 265 -27.86 32.00 20.28
C TYR A 265 -28.93 32.52 21.25
N HIS A 266 -29.93 33.26 20.77
CA HIS A 266 -30.93 33.88 21.64
C HIS A 266 -31.94 32.88 22.22
N GLU A 267 -32.24 31.83 21.47
CA GLU A 267 -33.22 30.79 21.76
C GLU A 267 -32.63 29.70 22.65
N TYR A 268 -31.38 29.30 22.38
CA TYR A 268 -30.82 28.07 22.97
C TYR A 268 -29.62 28.33 23.88
N ILE A 269 -28.78 29.32 23.57
CA ILE A 269 -27.54 29.56 24.35
C ILE A 269 -27.79 30.58 25.47
N ARG A 270 -28.40 31.72 25.13
CA ARG A 270 -28.63 32.84 26.05
C ARG A 270 -29.48 32.45 27.27
N PRO A 271 -30.56 31.64 27.17
CA PRO A 271 -31.34 31.26 28.34
C PRO A 271 -30.56 30.34 29.30
N ILE A 272 -29.73 29.43 28.77
CA ILE A 272 -28.85 28.56 29.57
C ILE A 272 -27.83 29.41 30.34
N LEU A 273 -27.11 30.28 29.64
CA LEU A 273 -26.10 31.15 30.25
C LEU A 273 -26.68 32.05 31.33
N LYS A 274 -27.91 32.53 31.15
CA LYS A 274 -28.58 33.40 32.13
C LYS A 274 -29.36 32.63 33.21
N GLN A 275 -29.25 31.30 33.29
CA GLN A 275 -30.04 30.46 34.20
C GLN A 275 -31.56 30.70 34.13
N HIS A 276 -32.07 31.15 32.98
CA HIS A 276 -33.52 31.31 32.74
C HIS A 276 -34.17 29.98 32.31
N ILE A 277 -33.56 28.84 32.65
CA ILE A 277 -34.15 27.52 32.41
C ILE A 277 -35.37 27.42 33.34
N ARG A 278 -36.55 27.75 32.81
CA ARG A 278 -37.80 27.33 33.43
C ARG A 278 -37.81 25.81 33.38
N VAL A 279 -37.50 25.17 34.51
CA VAL A 279 -37.78 23.76 34.72
C VAL A 279 -39.28 23.62 34.47
N ALA A 280 -39.66 22.97 33.37
CA ALA A 280 -41.04 22.60 33.15
C ALA A 280 -41.46 21.74 34.34
N ARG A 281 -42.35 22.27 35.19
CA ARG A 281 -43.00 21.46 36.22
C ARG A 281 -43.85 20.42 35.47
N LEU A 282 -43.48 19.15 35.64
CA LEU A 282 -44.31 17.99 35.31
C LEU A 282 -45.66 18.09 36.04
#